data_AF-A0AAN8BUB0-F1
#
_entry.id   AF-A0AAN8BUB0-F1
#
_cell.length_a   1.000
_cell.length_b   1.000
_cell.length_c   1.000
_cell.angle_alpha   90.00
_cell.angle_beta   90.00
_cell.angle_gamma   90.00
#
_symmetry.space_group_name_H-M   'P 1'
#
loop_
_entity.id
_entity.type
_entity.pdbx_description
1 polymer ?
#
loop_
_entity_poly.entity_id
_entity_poly.type
_entity_poly.pdbx_seq_one_letter_code
_entity_poly.pdbx_strand_id
1 'polypeptide(L)'
;MDSVPEAGTSGTAPKRPRLECLIHCTSQDEDSTLVSPKDIGSWKTLLRAAYIRQHAPILDIAKNLPDDVTPVTYHRKCRSIFTMKKDLDAIITKKDNNPIRRFKKVSQTNATPIKGI
;
A
#
# COMPACT_ATOMS: atom_id res chain seq x y z
N MET A 1 39.66 35.70 -40.25
CA MET A 1 38.45 35.17 -40.88
C MET A 1 38.36 33.69 -40.57
N ASP A 2 37.48 33.16 -39.74
CA ASP A 2 36.54 33.68 -38.75
C ASP A 2 36.40 32.55 -37.72
N SER A 3 36.24 32.92 -36.46
CA SER A 3 35.99 32.02 -35.34
C SER A 3 34.64 31.33 -35.49
N VAL A 4 34.56 30.03 -35.16
CA VAL A 4 33.30 29.44 -34.67
C VAL A 4 33.62 28.52 -33.47
N PRO A 5 33.21 28.89 -32.25
CA PRO A 5 33.08 27.96 -31.14
C PRO A 5 31.65 27.39 -31.15
N GLU A 6 31.48 26.10 -31.40
CA GLU A 6 30.19 25.44 -31.18
C GLU A 6 30.00 25.18 -29.69
N ALA A 7 29.14 26.02 -29.12
CA ALA A 7 28.72 26.00 -27.74
C ALA A 7 28.02 24.68 -27.38
N GLY A 8 28.26 24.21 -26.16
CA GLY A 8 27.45 23.18 -25.55
C GLY A 8 25.98 23.59 -25.53
N THR A 9 25.12 22.66 -25.89
CA THR A 9 23.72 22.72 -25.48
C THR A 9 23.32 21.34 -24.97
N SER A 10 23.39 21.19 -23.65
CA SER A 10 22.76 20.10 -22.90
C SER A 10 21.25 20.14 -23.17
N GLY A 11 20.81 19.43 -24.20
CA GLY A 11 19.41 19.15 -24.43
C GLY A 11 18.90 18.10 -23.46
N THR A 12 18.80 18.41 -22.15
CA THR A 12 17.92 17.63 -21.29
C THR A 12 16.50 17.92 -21.75
N ALA A 13 15.97 17.03 -22.58
CA ALA A 13 14.56 16.98 -22.94
C ALA A 13 13.69 17.20 -21.70
N PRO A 14 12.55 17.91 -21.81
CA PRO A 14 11.62 18.04 -20.69
C PRO A 14 11.25 16.64 -20.24
N LYS A 15 11.74 16.24 -19.04
CA LYS A 15 11.35 14.99 -18.40
C LYS A 15 9.84 15.09 -18.22
N ARG A 16 9.08 14.47 -19.13
CA ARG A 16 7.66 14.18 -18.93
C ARG A 16 7.52 13.68 -17.50
N PRO A 17 6.52 14.14 -16.70
CA PRO A 17 6.33 13.63 -15.37
C PRO A 17 6.24 12.11 -15.51
N ARG A 18 7.26 11.40 -15.04
CA ARG A 18 7.25 9.95 -15.08
C ARG A 18 6.11 9.57 -14.17
N LEU A 19 5.04 9.03 -14.75
CA LEU A 19 4.06 8.32 -13.96
C LEU A 19 4.84 7.20 -13.29
N GLU A 20 4.81 7.14 -11.97
CA GLU A 20 5.54 6.14 -11.19
C GLU A 20 4.54 5.16 -10.58
N CYS A 21 5.00 3.93 -10.37
CA CYS A 21 4.21 2.93 -9.65
C CYS A 21 4.23 3.25 -8.15
N LEU A 22 3.12 3.74 -7.61
CA LEU A 22 3.00 4.15 -6.20
C LEU A 22 3.17 2.98 -5.20
N ILE A 23 2.98 1.76 -5.66
CA ILE A 23 3.08 0.51 -4.87
C ILE A 23 4.14 -0.41 -5.47
N HIS A 24 5.34 0.10 -5.64
CA HIS A 24 6.46 -0.65 -6.19
C HIS A 24 6.72 -1.93 -5.35
N CYS A 25 6.51 -3.10 -5.94
CA CYS A 25 6.66 -4.40 -5.26
C CYS A 25 7.82 -5.17 -5.90
N THR A 26 9.07 -4.85 -5.54
CA THR A 26 10.36 -5.55 -5.80
C THR A 26 10.65 -6.17 -7.19
N SER A 27 9.70 -6.10 -8.13
CA SER A 27 9.77 -6.63 -9.48
C SER A 27 9.95 -5.44 -10.39
N GLN A 28 11.16 -5.36 -10.92
CA GLN A 28 11.66 -4.40 -11.89
C GLN A 28 10.98 -4.62 -13.25
N ASP A 29 9.65 -4.62 -13.27
CA ASP A 29 8.85 -4.61 -14.49
C ASP A 29 8.60 -3.13 -14.83
N GLU A 30 9.66 -2.40 -15.18
CA GLU A 30 9.62 -0.97 -15.56
C GLU A 30 8.90 -0.76 -16.90
N ASP A 31 8.72 -1.83 -17.68
CA ASP A 31 8.08 -1.82 -19.00
C ASP A 31 6.57 -2.08 -18.97
N SER A 32 5.99 -2.32 -17.79
CA SER A 32 4.55 -2.56 -17.66
C SER A 32 3.74 -1.26 -17.72
N THR A 33 2.65 -1.25 -18.48
CA THR A 33 1.75 -0.09 -18.53
C THR A 33 1.16 0.22 -17.15
N LEU A 34 1.37 1.44 -16.69
CA LEU A 34 0.73 1.96 -15.49
C LEU A 34 -0.77 2.14 -15.70
N VAL A 35 -1.54 1.75 -14.69
CA VAL A 35 -2.99 1.90 -14.67
C VAL A 35 -3.41 2.61 -13.39
N SER A 36 -4.61 3.20 -13.42
CA SER A 36 -5.27 3.82 -12.27
C SER A 36 -6.46 2.97 -11.78
N PRO A 37 -6.96 3.23 -10.55
CA PRO A 37 -8.24 2.69 -10.12
C PRO A 37 -9.36 3.12 -11.07
N LYS A 38 -10.20 2.17 -11.49
CA LYS A 38 -11.31 2.44 -12.42
C LYS A 38 -12.51 3.10 -11.75
N ASP A 39 -12.66 2.87 -10.45
CA ASP A 39 -13.85 3.19 -9.68
C ASP A 39 -13.51 3.28 -8.19
N ILE A 40 -14.47 3.78 -7.40
CA ILE A 40 -14.32 3.97 -5.96
C ILE A 40 -14.12 2.64 -5.20
N GLY A 41 -14.68 1.53 -5.68
CA GLY A 41 -14.48 0.20 -5.08
C GLY A 41 -13.05 -0.31 -5.26
N SER A 42 -12.48 -0.07 -6.44
CA SER A 42 -11.07 -0.31 -6.75
C SER A 42 -10.14 0.52 -5.86
N TRP A 43 -10.48 1.78 -5.62
CA TRP A 43 -9.76 2.66 -4.68
C TRP A 43 -9.87 2.18 -3.22
N LYS A 44 -11.09 1.90 -2.73
CA LYS A 44 -11.32 1.39 -1.37
C LYS A 44 -10.58 0.08 -1.09
N THR A 45 -10.52 -0.81 -2.07
CA THR A 45 -9.74 -2.06 -1.98
C THR A 45 -8.24 -1.78 -1.81
N LEU A 46 -7.70 -0.83 -2.59
CA LEU A 46 -6.31 -0.42 -2.49
C LEU A 46 -6.01 0.25 -1.14
N LEU A 47 -6.91 1.13 -0.68
CA LEU A 47 -6.79 1.83 0.60
C LEU A 47 -6.81 0.85 1.79
N ARG A 48 -7.69 -0.16 1.76
CA ARG A 48 -7.71 -1.22 2.79
C ARG A 48 -6.39 -1.96 2.86
N ALA A 49 -5.83 -2.34 1.72
CA ALA A 49 -4.52 -3.00 1.66
C ALA A 49 -3.41 -2.08 2.19
N ALA A 50 -3.44 -0.80 1.83
CA ALA A 50 -2.49 0.19 2.34
C ALA A 50 -2.57 0.36 3.85
N TYR A 51 -3.76 0.35 4.44
CA TYR A 51 -3.94 0.39 5.89
C TYR A 51 -3.33 -0.83 6.60
N ILE A 52 -3.57 -2.03 6.06
CA ILE A 52 -3.02 -3.27 6.63
C ILE A 52 -1.50 -3.27 6.56
N ARG A 53 -0.94 -2.91 5.40
CA ARG A 53 0.49 -2.84 5.11
C ARG A 53 1.19 -1.60 5.72
N GLN A 54 0.44 -0.63 6.24
CA GLN A 54 0.94 0.67 6.72
C GLN A 54 1.71 1.42 5.62
N HIS A 55 1.17 1.41 4.40
CA HIS A 55 1.80 2.05 3.24
C HIS A 55 1.51 3.56 3.23
N ALA A 56 2.43 4.35 3.79
CA ALA A 56 2.28 5.79 3.96
C ALA A 56 1.89 6.56 2.68
N PRO A 57 2.49 6.31 1.49
CA PRO A 57 2.15 7.08 0.30
C PRO A 57 0.67 7.04 -0.09
N ILE A 58 0.01 5.88 0.03
CA ILE A 58 -1.43 5.79 -0.26
C ILE A 58 -2.25 6.43 0.87
N LEU A 59 -1.83 6.24 2.13
CA LEU A 59 -2.55 6.78 3.28
C LEU A 59 -2.52 8.31 3.31
N ASP A 60 -1.41 8.94 2.94
CA ASP A 60 -1.29 10.40 2.89
C ASP A 60 -2.11 11.01 1.75
N ILE A 61 -2.19 10.32 0.62
CA ILE A 61 -3.08 10.69 -0.48
C ILE A 61 -4.55 10.62 -0.04
N ALA A 62 -4.94 9.54 0.64
CA ALA A 62 -6.32 9.35 1.11
C ALA A 62 -6.77 10.38 2.16
N LYS A 63 -5.86 10.96 2.94
CA LYS A 63 -6.18 12.05 3.89
C LYS A 63 -6.70 13.30 3.19
N ASN A 64 -6.21 13.57 1.98
CA ASN A 64 -6.58 14.76 1.23
C ASN A 64 -7.80 14.53 0.32
N LEU A 65 -8.08 13.28 -0.05
CA LEU A 65 -9.14 12.90 -1.00
C LEU A 65 -9.84 11.60 -0.55
N PRO A 66 -10.68 11.64 0.51
CA PRO A 66 -11.26 10.44 1.10
C PRO A 66 -12.35 9.77 0.25
N ASP A 67 -13.15 10.55 -0.49
CA ASP A 67 -14.36 10.07 -1.19
C ASP A 67 -14.26 10.05 -2.73
N ASP A 68 -13.13 10.50 -3.29
CA ASP A 68 -12.92 10.53 -4.74
C ASP A 68 -11.90 9.49 -5.22
N VAL A 69 -12.09 9.05 -6.46
CA VAL A 69 -11.10 8.20 -7.15
C VAL A 69 -9.84 9.02 -7.36
N THR A 70 -8.82 8.75 -6.56
CA THR A 70 -7.58 9.50 -6.60
C THR A 70 -6.72 9.10 -7.81
N PRO A 71 -6.03 10.05 -8.48
CA PRO A 71 -5.21 9.75 -9.65
C PRO A 71 -3.87 9.11 -9.22
N VAL A 72 -3.95 7.89 -8.68
CA VAL A 72 -2.78 7.07 -8.37
C VAL A 72 -2.51 6.11 -9.53
N THR A 73 -1.24 5.90 -9.83
CA THR A 73 -0.78 4.97 -10.86
C THR A 73 -0.02 3.80 -10.27
N TYR A 74 -0.25 2.62 -10.82
CA TYR A 74 0.45 1.40 -10.43
C TYR A 74 0.48 0.37 -11.56
N HIS A 75 1.44 -0.56 -11.51
CA HIS A 75 1.42 -1.73 -12.38
C HIS A 75 0.33 -2.70 -11.93
N ARG A 76 -0.32 -3.38 -12.89
CA ARG A 76 -1.37 -4.38 -12.60
C ARG A 76 -0.85 -5.50 -11.68
N LYS A 77 0.38 -5.96 -11.91
CA LYS A 77 1.04 -6.98 -11.09
C LYS A 77 1.31 -6.50 -9.67
N CYS A 78 1.84 -5.29 -9.52
CA CYS A 78 2.02 -4.66 -8.20
C CYS A 78 0.69 -4.57 -7.44
N ARG A 79 -0.40 -4.14 -8.09
CA ARG A 79 -1.73 -4.11 -7.47
C ARG A 79 -2.18 -5.49 -7.01
N SER A 80 -2.00 -6.51 -7.85
CA SER A 80 -2.36 -7.89 -7.50
C SER A 80 -1.66 -8.32 -6.21
N ILE A 81 -0.32 -8.25 -6.18
CA ILE A 81 0.51 -8.62 -5.02
C ILE A 81 0.12 -7.79 -3.78
N PHE A 82 -0.01 -6.47 -3.95
CA PHE A 82 -0.33 -5.56 -2.86
C PHE A 82 -1.68 -5.88 -2.20
N THR A 83 -2.66 -6.34 -2.98
CA THR A 83 -4.02 -6.66 -2.51
C THR A 83 -4.27 -8.16 -2.27
N MET A 84 -3.23 -9.01 -2.36
CA MET A 84 -3.36 -10.46 -2.13
C MET A 84 -3.87 -10.76 -0.72
N LYS A 85 -5.06 -11.37 -0.63
CA LYS A 85 -5.74 -11.67 0.63
C LYS A 85 -4.87 -12.46 1.61
N LYS A 86 -4.22 -13.53 1.15
CA LYS A 86 -3.39 -14.41 2.02
C LYS A 86 -2.27 -13.63 2.72
N ASP A 87 -1.63 -12.70 2.01
CA ASP A 87 -0.57 -11.87 2.56
C ASP A 87 -1.11 -10.85 3.55
N LEU A 88 -2.25 -10.23 3.24
CA LEU A 88 -2.92 -9.29 4.12
C LEU A 88 -3.38 -9.96 5.43
N ASP A 89 -3.98 -11.14 5.35
CA ASP A 89 -4.41 -11.93 6.52
C ASP A 89 -3.20 -12.35 7.35
N ALA A 90 -2.08 -12.73 6.72
CA ALA A 90 -0.84 -13.04 7.43
C ALA A 90 -0.27 -11.82 8.19
N ILE A 91 -0.39 -10.61 7.65
CA ILE A 91 0.02 -9.38 8.35
C ILE A 91 -0.91 -9.08 9.52
N ILE A 92 -2.23 -9.23 9.34
CA ILE A 92 -3.22 -9.00 10.40
C ILE A 92 -2.98 -9.97 11.56
N THR A 93 -2.84 -11.27 11.28
CA THR A 93 -2.59 -12.30 12.30
C THR A 93 -1.26 -12.08 13.03
N LYS A 94 -0.19 -11.65 12.33
CA LYS A 94 1.08 -11.28 12.97
C LYS A 94 0.96 -10.09 13.92
N LYS A 95 0.15 -9.07 13.57
CA LYS A 95 -0.11 -7.93 14.47
C LYS A 95 -0.84 -8.36 15.74
N ASP A 96 -1.73 -9.34 15.65
CA ASP A 96 -2.45 -9.89 16.80
C ASP A 96 -1.55 -10.75 17.70
N ASN A 97 -0.54 -11.41 17.12
CA ASN A 97 0.43 -12.24 17.85
C ASN A 97 1.58 -11.46 18.51
N ASN A 98 1.52 -10.13 18.58
CA ASN A 98 2.43 -9.38 19.45
C ASN A 98 1.99 -9.56 20.92
N PRO A 99 2.80 -10.21 21.79
CA PRO A 99 2.39 -10.59 23.15
C PRO A 99 2.03 -9.43 24.08
N ILE A 100 2.26 -8.17 23.67
CA ILE A 100 2.06 -6.97 24.51
C ILE A 100 0.57 -6.59 24.65
N ARG A 101 -0.33 -7.11 23.82
CA ARG A 101 -1.78 -6.85 23.95
C ARG A 101 -2.61 -8.13 24.01
N ARG A 102 -2.15 -9.12 24.79
CA ARG A 102 -3.08 -10.07 25.43
C ARG A 102 -4.02 -9.26 26.32
N PHE A 103 -5.12 -8.81 25.73
CA PHE A 103 -6.29 -8.35 26.47
C PHE A 103 -6.52 -9.32 27.61
N LYS A 104 -6.48 -8.79 28.83
CA LYS A 104 -6.85 -9.50 30.06
C LYS A 104 -8.27 -10.05 29.86
N LYS A 105 -8.40 -11.30 29.42
CA LYS A 105 -9.51 -12.16 29.82
C LYS A 105 -9.07 -12.85 31.09
N VAL A 106 -9.10 -12.12 32.21
CA VAL A 106 -9.22 -12.74 33.51
C VAL A 106 -10.72 -12.91 33.74
N SER A 107 -11.23 -14.11 33.51
CA SER A 107 -12.49 -14.56 34.08
C SER A 107 -12.34 -16.04 34.35
N GLN A 108 -11.72 -16.25 35.51
CA GLN A 108 -11.95 -17.26 36.52
C GLN A 108 -12.22 -18.71 36.05
N THR A 109 -11.26 -19.52 36.50
CA THR A 109 -11.25 -20.96 36.63
C THR A 109 -12.46 -21.53 37.37
N ASN A 110 -12.90 -22.70 36.91
CA ASN A 110 -13.89 -23.58 37.52
C ASN A 110 -13.54 -23.99 38.98
N ALA A 111 -14.55 -24.13 39.84
CA ALA A 111 -14.50 -24.96 41.06
C ALA A 111 -15.91 -25.45 41.47
N THR A 112 -16.17 -26.72 41.13
CA THR A 112 -16.80 -27.86 41.86
C THR A 112 -18.05 -27.67 42.77
N PRO A 113 -19.03 -28.61 42.76
CA PRO A 113 -20.32 -28.48 43.46
C PRO A 113 -20.28 -28.96 44.92
N ILE A 114 -21.10 -28.36 45.78
CA ILE A 114 -21.37 -28.87 47.14
C ILE A 114 -22.71 -29.63 47.14
N LYS A 115 -22.65 -30.85 47.68
CA LYS A 115 -23.73 -31.83 47.80
C LYS A 115 -24.14 -31.94 49.27
N GLY A 116 -25.45 -31.86 49.54
CA GLY A 116 -26.13 -32.43 50.70
C GLY A 116 -26.12 -31.64 52.01
N ILE A 117 -27.31 -31.25 52.45
CA ILE A 117 -27.93 -31.72 53.71
C ILE A 117 -29.45 -31.75 53.52
#